data_AF-A0A1F6EGH7-F1
#
_entry.id   AF-A0A1F6EGH7-F1
#
_cell.length_a   1.000
_cell.length_b   1.000
_cell.length_c   1.000
_cell.angle_alpha   90.00
_cell.angle_beta   90.00
_cell.angle_gamma   90.00
#
_symmetry.space_group_name_H-M   'P 1'
#
loop_
_entity.id
_entity.type
_entity.pdbx_description
1 polymer ?
#
loop_
_entity_poly.entity_id
_entity_poly.type
_entity_poly.pdbx_seq_one_letter_code
_entity_poly.pdbx_strand_id
1 'polypeptide(L)' 'MKYSQIMHATMIFTGILGGIALVGAWIAGGSGTFLGFSASLLYTNALNLQIVAISAGICTLVRRQMEKENPGSFF' A
#
# COMPACT_ATOMS: atom_id res chain seq x y z
N MET A 1 14.18 -13.01 7.60
CA MET A 1 13.90 -11.57 7.81
C MET A 1 12.71 -11.46 8.76
N LYS A 2 12.68 -10.48 9.68
CA LYS A 2 11.54 -10.30 10.58
C LYS A 2 10.29 -9.99 9.75
N TYR A 3 9.20 -10.72 9.96
CA TYR A 3 7.93 -10.52 9.23
C TYR A 3 7.44 -9.06 9.31
N SER A 4 7.73 -8.36 10.41
CA SER A 4 7.47 -6.93 10.58
C SER A 4 8.14 -6.05 9.51
N GLN A 5 9.39 -6.34 9.12
CA GLN A 5 10.08 -5.55 8.09
C GLN A 5 9.48 -5.75 6.69
N ILE A 6 9.04 -6.98 6.38
CA ILE A 6 8.42 -7.28 5.09
C ILE A 6 7.11 -6.51 4.95
N MET A 7 6.24 -6.56 5.97
CA MET A 7 4.98 -5.82 5.93
C MET A 7 5.16 -4.30 5.90
N HIS A 8 6.19 -3.79 6.58
CA HIS A 8 6.51 -2.37 6.53
C HIS A 8 6.97 -1.92 5.14
N ALA A 9 7.85 -2.71 4.50
CA ALA A 9 8.28 -2.44 3.13
C ALA A 9 7.09 -2.49 2.17
N THR A 10 6.24 -3.52 2.28
CA THR A 10 5.03 -3.66 1.45
C THR A 10 4.13 -2.43 1.58
N MET A 11 3.88 -1.94 2.80
CA MET A 11 3.07 -0.74 3.04
C MET A 11 3.63 0.50 2.33
N ILE A 12 4.96 0.69 2.36
CA ILE A 12 5.61 1.83 1.69
C ILE A 12 5.48 1.69 0.17
N PHE A 13 5.78 0.52 -0.39
CA PHE A 13 5.71 0.30 -1.84
C PHE A 13 4.28 0.46 -2.38
N THR A 14 3.29 -0.15 -1.74
CA THR A 14 1.90 -0.04 -2.19
C THR A 14 1.34 1.36 -1.98
N GLY A 15 1.75 2.05 -0.91
CA GLY A 15 1.37 3.43 -0.66
C GLY A 15 1.90 4.40 -1.73
N ILE A 16 3.18 4.27 -2.10
CA ILE A 16 3.82 5.10 -3.14
C ILE A 16 3.20 4.81 -4.51
N LEU A 17 3.05 3.54 -4.88
CA LEU A 17 2.46 3.15 -6.15
C LEU A 17 0.98 3.59 -6.27
N GLY A 18 0.22 3.51 -5.17
CA GLY A 18 -1.15 4.04 -5.10
C GLY A 18 -1.21 5.55 -5.32
N GLY A 19 -0.30 6.30 -4.67
CA GLY A 19 -0.18 7.75 -4.87
C GLY A 19 0.19 8.13 -6.31
N ILE A 20 1.15 7.42 -6.92
CA ILE A 20 1.53 7.64 -8.33
C ILE A 20 0.35 7.33 -9.27
N ALA A 21 -0.39 6.24 -9.01
CA ALA A 21 -1.57 5.90 -9.79
C ALA A 21 -2.66 6.99 -9.68
N LEU A 22 -2.83 7.60 -8.50
CA LEU A 22 -3.78 8.69 -8.29
C LEU A 22 -3.36 9.96 -9.06
N VAL A 23 -2.08 10.31 -9.03
CA VAL A 23 -1.52 11.43 -9.81
C VAL A 23 -1.66 11.17 -11.31
N GLY A 24 -1.39 9.94 -11.77
CA GLY A 24 -1.61 9.55 -13.15
C GLY A 24 -3.09 9.64 -13.55
N ALA A 25 -4.01 9.26 -12.66
CA ALA A 25 -5.45 9.39 -12.88
C ALA A 25 -5.87 10.85 -13.03
N TRP A 26 -5.31 11.72 -12.17
CA TRP A 26 -5.54 13.16 -12.22
C TRP A 26 -5.07 13.76 -13.55
N ILE A 27 -3.90 13.37 -14.03
CA ILE A 27 -3.36 13.83 -15.32
C ILE A 27 -4.19 13.28 -16.49
N ALA A 28 -4.67 12.04 -16.40
CA ALA A 28 -5.56 11.44 -17.41
C ALA A 28 -6.90 12.19 -17.53
N GLY A 29 -7.40 12.79 -16.44
CA GLY A 29 -8.70 13.46 -16.42
C GLY A 29 -9.88 12.47 -16.55
N GLY A 30 -11.11 12.99 -16.76
CA GLY A 30 -12.34 12.18 -16.70
C GLY A 30 -12.50 11.11 -17.80
N SER A 31 -11.80 11.25 -18.93
CA SER A 31 -11.91 10.34 -20.08
C SER A 31 -10.60 10.10 -20.83
N GLY A 32 -9.49 10.65 -20.34
CA GLY A 32 -8.19 10.49 -20.99
C GLY A 32 -7.49 9.21 -20.57
N THR A 33 -6.31 9.03 -21.13
CA THR A 33 -5.41 7.93 -20.83
C THR A 33 -4.08 8.47 -20.34
N PHE A 34 -3.50 7.80 -19.34
CA PHE A 34 -2.17 8.10 -18.85
C PHE A 34 -1.33 6.82 -18.93
N LEU A 35 -0.19 6.89 -19.61
CA LEU A 35 0.69 5.75 -19.89
C LEU A 35 -0.04 4.55 -20.54
N GLY A 36 -1.04 4.82 -21.39
CA GLY A 36 -1.83 3.79 -22.09
C GLY A 36 -2.94 3.15 -21.28
N PHE A 37 -3.17 3.59 -20.04
CA PHE A 37 -4.25 3.10 -19.18
C PHE A 37 -5.37 4.14 -19.04
N SER A 38 -6.61 3.67 -18.89
CA SER A 38 -7.77 4.55 -18.68
C SER A 38 -7.80 5.14 -17.27
N ALA A 39 -8.32 6.37 -17.15
CA ALA A 39 -8.46 7.05 -15.87
C ALA A 39 -9.22 6.21 -14.83
N SER A 40 -10.32 5.55 -15.24
CA SER A 40 -11.12 4.68 -14.35
C SER A 40 -10.29 3.51 -13.77
N LEU A 41 -9.46 2.88 -14.60
CA LEU A 41 -8.56 1.82 -14.15
C LEU A 41 -7.50 2.36 -13.19
N LEU A 42 -6.95 3.55 -13.45
CA LEU A 42 -5.98 4.19 -12.56
C LEU A 42 -6.59 4.55 -11.20
N TYR A 43 -7.80 5.09 -11.17
CA TYR A 43 -8.51 5.36 -9.92
C TYR A 43 -8.79 4.07 -9.13
N THR A 44 -9.22 3.01 -9.81
CA THR A 44 -9.48 1.71 -9.19
C THR A 44 -8.19 1.09 -8.62
N ASN A 45 -7.10 1.15 -9.39
CA ASN A 45 -5.80 0.67 -8.93
C ASN A 45 -5.29 1.49 -7.75
N ALA A 46 -5.36 2.82 -7.82
CA ALA A 46 -4.95 3.69 -6.72
C ALA A 46 -5.72 3.36 -5.43
N LEU A 47 -7.04 3.20 -5.52
CA LEU A 47 -7.90 2.86 -4.38
C LEU A 47 -7.53 1.50 -3.78
N ASN A 48 -7.37 0.48 -4.61
CA ASN A 48 -7.00 -0.86 -4.16
C ASN A 48 -5.61 -0.86 -3.49
N LEU A 49 -4.62 -0.19 -4.09
CA LEU A 49 -3.28 -0.09 -3.53
C LEU A 49 -3.26 0.68 -2.20
N GLN A 50 -4.07 1.72 -2.06
CA GLN A 50 -4.19 2.46 -0.80
C GLN A 50 -4.80 1.61 0.31
N ILE A 51 -5.84 0.82 0.02
CA ILE A 51 -6.42 -0.12 0.99
C ILE A 51 -5.36 -1.14 1.43
N VAL A 52 -4.65 -1.75 0.48
CA VAL A 52 -3.58 -2.71 0.79
C VAL A 52 -2.47 -2.06 1.63
N ALA A 53 -2.09 -0.81 1.34
CA ALA A 53 -1.10 -0.07 2.11
C ALA A 53 -1.55 0.16 3.55
N ILE A 54 -2.80 0.57 3.75
CA ILE A 54 -3.38 0.79 5.09
C ILE A 54 -3.45 -0.54 5.86
N SER A 55 -3.95 -1.61 5.24
CA SER A 55 -4.02 -2.94 5.87
C SER A 55 -2.62 -3.44 6.25
N ALA A 56 -1.64 -3.33 5.36
CA ALA A 56 -0.25 -3.68 5.64
C ALA A 56 0.34 -2.83 6.77
N GLY A 57 0.02 -1.53 6.81
CA GLY A 57 0.40 -0.62 7.89
C GLY A 57 -0.14 -1.07 9.25
N ILE A 58 -1.45 -1.36 9.33
CA ILE A 58 -2.10 -1.85 10.55
C ILE A 58 -1.48 -3.18 10.98
N CYS A 59 -1.32 -4.15 10.07
CA CYS A 59 -0.67 -5.43 10.38
C CYS A 59 0.76 -5.24 10.89
N THR A 60 1.50 -4.27 10.35
CA THR A 60 2.86 -3.93 10.81
C THR A 60 2.85 -3.40 12.24
N LEU A 61 1.90 -2.50 12.57
CA LEU A 61 1.74 -1.95 13.92
C LEU A 61 1.38 -3.04 14.93
N VAL A 62 0.39 -3.88 14.61
CA VAL A 62 -0.02 -5.00 15.47
C VAL A 62 1.16 -5.94 15.70
N ARG A 63 1.91 -6.30 14.66
CA ARG A 63 3.06 -7.21 14.80
C ARG A 63 4.18 -6.59 15.62
N ARG A 64 4.43 -5.28 15.49
CA ARG A 64 5.40 -4.56 16.33
C ARG A 64 4.96 -4.50 17.80
N GLN A 65 3.66 -4.39 18.08
CA GLN A 65 3.14 -4.44 19.44
C GLN A 65 3.33 -5.84 20.06
N MET A 66 2.98 -6.90 19.33
CA MET A 66 3.20 -8.29 19.77
C MET A 66 4.68 -8.60 20.02
N GLU A 67 5.58 -8.14 19.12
CA GLU A 67 7.03 -8.28 19.30
C GLU A 67 7.56 -7.49 20.51
N LYS A 68 6.87 -6.41 20.92
CA LYS A 68 7.25 -5.58 22.08
C LYS A 68 6.70 -6.13 23.39
N GLU A 69 5.48 -6.68 23.39
CA GLU A 69 4.84 -7.27 24.57
C GLU A 69 5.40 -8.65 24.93
N ASN A 70 5.85 -9.45 23.96
CA ASN A 70 6.42 -10.76 24.23
C ASN A 70 7.75 -10.99 23.48
N PRO A 71 8.89 -10.53 24.03
CA PRO A 71 10.20 -10.67 23.38
C PRO A 71 10.68 -12.13 23.26
N GLY A 72 9.94 -13.11 23.80
CA GLY A 72 10.30 -14.53 23.81
C GLY A 72 9.37 -15.51 23.10
N SER A 73 8.17 -15.12 22.63
CA SER A 73 7.30 -16.04 21.87
C SER A 73 7.68 -16.08 20.39
N PHE A 74 8.68 -16.92 20.10
CA PHE A 74 9.08 -17.29 18.74
C PHE A 74 8.47 -18.62 18.28
N PHE A 75 7.34 -19.04 18.88
CA PHE A 75 6.54 -20.19 18.47
C PHE A 75 5.07 -19.80 18.36
#